data_AF-A0A335FYU8-F1
#
_entry.id   AF-A0A335FYU8-F1
#
_cell.length_a   1.000
_cell.length_b   1.000
_cell.length_c   1.000
_cell.angle_alpha   90.00
_cell.angle_beta   90.00
_cell.angle_gamma   90.00
#
_symmetry.space_group_name_H-M   'P 1'
#
loop_
_entity.id
_entity.type
_entity.pdbx_description
1 polymer ?
#
loop_
_entity_poly.entity_id
_entity_poly.type
_entity_poly.pdbx_seq_one_letter_code
_entity_poly.pdbx_strand_id
1 'polypeptide(L)'
;MRQFTSLQVAILALGSLCFSSAYAGSTLVPMSDAELSATRGQALMSMSYIAPTDSANLEKLRDNSSNIGFYKLGMEAELEINTNIRKLQLGCGGVNGAGGCDIDIDNLSLSGQNFDANGNPLPMSNEDRASSSAVLTNPFIEFAVKNPNSASTREVVGLRLSAEKFIGLLTAGTENTTTPNGINSISGYMKVQSDSSGLIKGYATTSATRDNLYGANAVTGRLQALGLGSLAEVEFITSNGGFNIPGIQNNYFEIAPIQVNGNRVTSKVLSAPVKVPNIYVGHSSSYPVDGTVQYNAAGPHDPAYPEPTGIYTQGGKVEATVTSCSNLLVCAIAGEGKKFSSVYMNGTISNITANLNLTQSLGLIHNLPINSPMYLALQNQMLQWPGAKADDVAQKGWWMSFANPVNVGNIIPQDAIDISPLFPQISTAVSAFLQANPAKTSDLDGLLLGADLDVNIGTVDLKNSPLTLNLSNLQLTNQNFKPNCHGSGLTFC
;
A
#
# COMPACT_ATOMS: atom_id res chain seq x y z
N MET A 1 62.38 17.25 -75.65
CA MET A 1 61.86 17.29 -74.26
C MET A 1 60.48 17.91 -74.32
N ARG A 2 59.46 17.18 -74.79
CA ARG A 2 58.65 16.18 -74.07
C ARG A 2 57.87 16.78 -72.89
N GLN A 3 56.57 16.93 -73.16
CA GLN A 3 55.48 16.46 -72.32
C GLN A 3 55.33 17.09 -70.93
N PHE A 4 54.90 18.34 -70.79
CA PHE A 4 54.25 18.78 -69.53
C PHE A 4 53.23 19.94 -69.64
N THR A 5 52.86 20.45 -70.82
CA THR A 5 51.97 21.62 -70.92
C THR A 5 50.49 21.31 -71.15
N SER A 6 50.12 20.15 -71.71
CA SER A 6 48.72 19.80 -71.99
C SER A 6 47.97 19.17 -70.80
N LEU A 7 48.69 18.63 -69.80
CA LEU A 7 48.07 18.00 -68.63
C LEU A 7 47.65 19.03 -67.56
N GLN A 8 48.35 20.16 -67.44
CA GLN A 8 48.01 21.22 -66.47
C GLN A 8 46.78 22.04 -66.88
N VAL A 9 46.53 22.19 -68.19
CA VAL A 9 45.32 22.88 -68.69
C VAL A 9 44.07 21.99 -68.55
N ALA A 10 44.21 20.67 -68.69
CA ALA A 10 43.10 19.73 -68.53
C ALA A 10 42.65 19.57 -67.06
N ILE A 11 43.57 19.66 -66.09
CA ILE A 11 43.25 19.52 -64.66
C ILE A 11 42.58 20.80 -64.10
N LEU A 12 42.94 21.99 -64.61
CA LEU A 12 42.29 23.24 -64.19
C LEU A 12 40.86 23.39 -64.75
N ALA A 13 40.56 22.76 -65.89
CA ALA A 13 39.23 22.78 -66.50
C ALA A 13 38.25 21.76 -65.89
N LEU A 14 38.75 20.63 -65.36
CA LEU A 14 37.90 19.63 -64.68
C LEU A 14 37.62 19.93 -63.20
N GLY A 15 38.44 20.75 -62.53
CA GLY A 15 38.23 21.11 -61.11
C GLY A 15 37.07 22.08 -60.85
N SER A 16 36.60 22.79 -61.89
CA SER A 16 35.59 23.86 -61.76
C SER A 16 34.15 23.38 -61.96
N LEU A 17 33.93 22.10 -62.30
CA LEU A 17 32.60 21.54 -62.60
C LEU A 17 32.00 20.70 -61.45
N CYS A 18 32.68 20.59 -60.31
CA CYS A 18 32.21 19.79 -59.16
C CYS A 18 31.64 20.60 -57.99
N PHE A 19 31.38 21.90 -58.14
CA PHE A 19 30.57 22.64 -57.17
C PHE A 19 29.09 22.52 -57.51
N SER A 20 28.48 21.41 -57.10
CA SER A 20 27.05 21.42 -56.80
C SER A 20 26.86 22.30 -55.56
N SER A 21 26.63 23.59 -55.80
CA SER A 21 26.06 24.48 -54.81
C SER A 21 24.65 23.94 -54.52
N ALA A 22 24.49 23.29 -53.37
CA ALA A 22 23.16 23.09 -52.79
C ALA A 22 22.67 24.48 -52.36
N TYR A 23 22.01 25.17 -53.29
CA TYR A 23 21.15 26.29 -52.94
C TYR A 23 19.98 25.72 -52.14
N ALA A 24 20.03 25.90 -50.82
CA ALA A 24 18.84 25.86 -50.00
C ALA A 24 17.94 27.04 -50.42
N GLY A 25 17.14 26.84 -51.45
CA GLY A 25 16.03 27.73 -51.77
C GLY A 25 15.05 27.68 -50.62
N SER A 26 15.10 28.69 -49.74
CA SER A 26 14.14 28.93 -48.67
C SER A 26 12.82 29.46 -49.25
N THR A 27 12.19 28.68 -50.10
CA THR A 27 10.86 28.97 -50.65
C THR A 27 9.98 27.74 -50.45
N LEU A 28 8.97 27.89 -49.60
CA LEU A 28 7.90 26.90 -49.45
C LEU A 28 7.25 26.68 -50.83
N VAL A 29 7.41 25.49 -51.39
CA VAL A 29 6.78 25.09 -52.66
C VAL A 29 5.43 24.45 -52.32
N PRO A 30 4.31 24.92 -52.89
CA PRO A 30 3.03 24.23 -52.74
C PRO A 30 3.11 22.87 -53.42
N MET A 31 2.90 21.79 -52.65
CA MET A 31 2.86 20.42 -53.14
C MET A 31 1.40 19.94 -53.19
N SER A 32 1.07 19.15 -54.20
CA SER A 32 -0.22 18.45 -54.32
C SER A 32 -0.27 17.21 -53.42
N ASP A 33 -1.47 16.72 -53.08
CA ASP A 33 -1.66 15.50 -52.24
C ASP A 33 -0.92 14.27 -52.78
N ALA A 34 -0.75 14.17 -54.11
CA ALA A 34 0.01 13.10 -54.76
C ALA A 34 1.53 13.21 -54.50
N GLU A 35 2.07 14.42 -54.45
CA GLU A 35 3.49 14.68 -54.16
C GLU A 35 3.77 14.58 -52.65
N LEU A 36 2.81 14.97 -51.81
CA LEU A 36 2.80 14.71 -50.36
C LEU A 36 2.83 13.20 -50.06
N SER A 37 2.01 12.41 -50.75
CA SER A 37 2.00 10.94 -50.61
C SER A 37 3.27 10.26 -51.15
N ALA A 38 3.96 10.86 -52.13
CA ALA A 38 5.18 10.32 -52.73
C ALA A 38 6.43 10.58 -51.86
N THR A 39 6.36 11.53 -50.93
CA THR A 39 7.45 11.85 -50.01
C THR A 39 7.45 10.85 -48.85
N ARG A 40 8.29 9.80 -48.93
CA ARG A 40 8.56 8.88 -47.81
C ARG A 40 9.32 9.60 -46.70
N GLY A 41 8.60 10.35 -45.86
CA GLY A 41 9.03 10.68 -44.51
C GLY A 41 8.39 9.70 -43.53
N GLN A 42 9.10 9.27 -42.48
CA GLN A 42 8.42 8.73 -41.30
C GLN A 42 7.55 9.86 -40.74
N ALA A 43 6.23 9.70 -40.79
CA ALA A 43 5.32 10.71 -40.31
C ALA A 43 5.42 10.74 -38.78
N LEU A 44 5.98 11.83 -38.23
CA LEU A 44 6.10 12.03 -36.78
C LEU A 44 4.74 11.89 -36.07
N MET A 45 3.64 12.25 -36.75
CA MET A 45 2.28 12.11 -36.25
C MET A 45 1.51 11.05 -37.04
N SER A 46 0.86 10.13 -36.33
CA SER A 46 0.01 9.09 -36.90
C SER A 46 -1.44 9.28 -36.46
N MET A 47 -2.38 9.03 -37.37
CA MET A 47 -3.81 9.05 -37.07
C MET A 47 -4.39 7.65 -37.20
N SER A 48 -5.18 7.25 -36.21
CA SER A 48 -5.95 6.00 -36.24
C SER A 48 -7.38 6.23 -35.75
N TYR A 49 -8.29 5.40 -36.23
CA TYR A 49 -9.72 5.50 -35.93
C TYR A 49 -10.28 4.11 -35.60
N ILE A 50 -10.98 4.01 -34.47
CA ILE A 50 -11.76 2.83 -34.08
C ILE A 50 -13.24 3.19 -34.25
N ALA A 51 -13.92 2.48 -35.15
CA ALA A 51 -15.32 2.74 -35.46
C ALA A 51 -16.26 2.31 -34.31
N PRO A 52 -17.44 2.93 -34.16
CA PRO A 52 -18.44 2.52 -33.16
C PRO A 52 -18.84 1.06 -33.25
N THR A 53 -18.84 0.49 -34.45
CA THR A 53 -19.26 -0.89 -34.71
C THR A 53 -18.13 -1.90 -34.65
N ASP A 54 -16.87 -1.44 -34.51
CA ASP A 54 -15.69 -2.30 -34.49
C ASP A 54 -15.76 -3.32 -33.34
N SER A 55 -15.30 -4.55 -33.57
CA SER A 55 -15.22 -5.59 -32.54
C SER A 55 -14.20 -5.29 -31.45
N ALA A 56 -13.17 -4.50 -31.75
CA ALA A 56 -12.15 -4.07 -30.80
C ALA A 56 -12.58 -2.85 -29.96
N ASN A 57 -13.73 -2.26 -30.26
CA ASN A 57 -14.25 -1.12 -29.53
C ASN A 57 -14.80 -1.57 -28.16
N LEU A 58 -14.01 -1.36 -27.11
CA LEU A 58 -14.38 -1.75 -25.75
C LEU A 58 -15.63 -1.02 -25.23
N GLU A 59 -15.89 0.20 -25.71
CA GLU A 59 -17.08 0.97 -25.33
C GLU A 59 -18.37 0.38 -25.89
N LYS A 60 -18.32 -0.22 -27.09
CA LYS A 60 -19.43 -1.01 -27.63
C LYS A 60 -19.70 -2.26 -26.78
N LEU A 61 -18.64 -2.93 -26.29
CA LEU A 61 -18.77 -4.11 -25.43
C LEU A 61 -19.36 -3.74 -24.06
N ARG A 62 -19.02 -2.57 -23.54
CA ARG A 62 -19.60 -2.01 -22.30
C ARG A 62 -21.06 -1.58 -22.50
N ASP A 63 -21.33 -0.82 -23.55
CA ASP A 63 -22.64 -0.29 -23.91
C ASP A 63 -22.84 -0.35 -25.42
N ASN A 64 -23.62 -1.35 -25.87
CA ASN A 64 -23.90 -1.59 -27.28
C ASN A 64 -24.73 -0.46 -27.94
N SER A 65 -25.27 0.48 -27.15
CA SER A 65 -26.04 1.63 -27.64
C SER A 65 -25.24 2.94 -27.73
N SER A 66 -23.99 2.96 -27.26
CA SER A 66 -23.17 4.17 -27.10
C SER A 66 -22.93 4.94 -28.40
N ASN A 67 -22.76 4.25 -29.54
CA ASN A 67 -22.38 4.80 -30.84
C ASN A 67 -21.16 5.75 -30.78
N ILE A 68 -20.10 5.33 -30.08
CA ILE A 68 -18.89 6.12 -29.85
C ILE A 68 -17.73 5.56 -30.67
N GLY A 69 -17.08 6.42 -31.46
CA GLY A 69 -15.83 6.11 -32.15
C GLY A 69 -14.65 6.83 -31.49
N PHE A 70 -13.45 6.28 -31.65
CA PHE A 70 -12.22 6.84 -31.06
C PHE A 70 -11.26 7.29 -32.15
N TYR A 71 -10.79 8.53 -32.06
CA TYR A 71 -9.79 9.11 -32.95
C TYR A 71 -8.50 9.33 -32.18
N LYS A 72 -7.46 8.56 -32.49
CA LYS A 72 -6.14 8.64 -31.86
C LYS A 72 -5.17 9.37 -32.78
N LEU A 73 -4.59 10.45 -32.26
CA LEU A 73 -3.46 11.17 -32.82
C LEU A 73 -2.21 10.77 -32.02
N GLY A 74 -1.42 9.85 -32.55
CA GLY A 74 -0.16 9.40 -31.96
C GLY A 74 1.02 10.21 -32.48
N MET A 75 2.06 10.29 -31.67
CA MET A 75 3.36 10.83 -32.05
C MET A 75 4.40 9.71 -31.93
N GLU A 76 5.14 9.42 -32.99
CA GLU A 76 6.22 8.42 -33.00
C GLU A 76 7.51 9.04 -32.45
N ALA A 77 7.52 9.28 -31.13
CA ALA A 77 8.64 9.90 -30.43
C ALA A 77 8.72 9.46 -28.96
N GLU A 78 9.87 9.72 -28.34
CA GLU A 78 10.03 9.72 -26.88
C GLU A 78 9.91 11.15 -26.39
N LEU A 79 8.96 11.39 -25.48
CA LEU A 79 8.79 12.66 -24.80
C LEU A 79 9.34 12.57 -23.39
N GLU A 80 10.35 13.39 -23.11
CA GLU A 80 10.97 13.50 -21.80
C GLU A 80 10.34 14.66 -21.00
N ILE A 81 9.87 14.38 -19.79
CA ILE A 81 9.26 15.37 -18.89
C ILE A 81 9.91 15.28 -17.51
N ASN A 82 10.50 16.37 -17.06
CA ASN A 82 10.80 16.61 -15.66
C ASN A 82 10.00 17.83 -15.21
N THR A 83 9.17 17.69 -14.19
CA THR A 83 8.33 18.79 -13.73
C THR A 83 7.99 18.69 -12.26
N ASN A 84 7.78 19.84 -11.64
CA ASN A 84 7.22 19.97 -10.32
C ASN A 84 6.00 20.89 -10.35
N ILE A 85 4.92 20.45 -9.74
CA ILE A 85 3.61 21.08 -9.73
C ILE A 85 3.19 21.25 -8.27
N ARG A 86 3.27 22.48 -7.76
CA ARG A 86 2.93 22.78 -6.35
C ARG A 86 1.52 22.31 -5.97
N LYS A 87 0.57 22.41 -6.89
CA LYS A 87 -0.82 21.97 -6.71
C LYS A 87 -1.40 21.51 -8.04
N LEU A 88 -1.77 20.24 -8.16
CA LEU A 88 -2.53 19.72 -9.28
C LEU A 88 -3.99 19.56 -8.85
N GLN A 89 -4.88 20.36 -9.41
CA GLN A 89 -6.31 20.35 -9.10
C GLN A 89 -7.12 20.28 -10.39
N LEU A 90 -7.80 19.16 -10.60
CA LEU A 90 -8.62 18.90 -11.77
C LEU A 90 -10.05 18.54 -11.35
N GLY A 91 -11.02 19.12 -12.05
CA GLY A 91 -12.44 18.84 -11.79
C GLY A 91 -12.93 19.38 -10.45
N CYS A 92 -12.38 20.49 -9.97
CA CYS A 92 -12.83 21.11 -8.72
C CYS A 92 -14.12 21.91 -8.92
N GLY A 93 -15.10 21.72 -8.03
CA GLY A 93 -16.35 22.48 -8.06
C GLY A 93 -17.36 22.00 -9.09
N GLY A 94 -18.29 22.88 -9.46
CA GLY A 94 -19.32 22.59 -10.47
C GLY A 94 -20.14 21.33 -10.13
N VAL A 95 -20.10 20.35 -11.03
CA VAL A 95 -20.80 19.05 -10.88
C VAL A 95 -20.32 18.23 -9.67
N ASN A 96 -19.13 18.55 -9.14
CA ASN A 96 -18.51 17.84 -8.02
C ASN A 96 -18.79 18.50 -6.66
N GLY A 97 -19.49 19.65 -6.64
CA GLY A 97 -19.85 20.36 -5.41
C GLY A 97 -18.68 21.16 -4.81
N ALA A 98 -18.98 21.95 -3.77
CA ALA A 98 -17.97 22.76 -3.09
C ALA A 98 -16.90 21.87 -2.44
N GLY A 99 -15.62 22.12 -2.74
CA GLY A 99 -14.49 21.35 -2.21
C GLY A 99 -14.31 19.96 -2.82
N GLY A 100 -15.16 19.53 -3.75
CA GLY A 100 -14.99 18.28 -4.48
C GLY A 100 -14.11 18.48 -5.70
N CYS A 101 -12.93 17.86 -5.71
CA CYS A 101 -12.03 17.77 -6.86
C CYS A 101 -11.95 16.33 -7.32
N ASP A 102 -11.91 16.07 -8.63
CA ASP A 102 -11.73 14.72 -9.14
C ASP A 102 -10.30 14.24 -8.92
N ILE A 103 -9.30 15.11 -9.12
CA ILE A 103 -7.89 14.86 -8.81
C ILE A 103 -7.39 16.07 -8.04
N ASP A 104 -6.87 15.82 -6.84
CA ASP A 104 -6.21 16.83 -6.01
C ASP A 104 -4.92 16.22 -5.42
N ILE A 105 -3.78 16.76 -5.85
CA ILE A 105 -2.45 16.35 -5.39
C ILE A 105 -1.64 17.58 -5.01
N ASP A 106 -1.09 17.56 -3.79
CA ASP A 106 -0.15 18.57 -3.30
C ASP A 106 1.29 18.19 -3.65
N ASN A 107 2.08 19.20 -4.04
CA ASN A 107 3.52 19.08 -4.27
C ASN A 107 3.89 17.87 -5.16
N LEU A 108 3.19 17.76 -6.28
CA LEU A 108 3.41 16.70 -7.27
C LEU A 108 4.73 16.94 -7.98
N SER A 109 5.51 15.89 -8.17
CA SER A 109 6.75 15.92 -8.94
C SER A 109 6.84 14.69 -9.82
N LEU A 110 7.34 14.90 -11.04
CA LEU A 110 7.60 13.86 -12.02
C LEU A 110 9.06 13.94 -12.48
N SER A 111 9.79 12.84 -12.31
CA SER A 111 11.19 12.71 -12.71
C SER A 111 11.46 11.33 -13.33
N GLY A 112 12.70 11.07 -13.75
CA GLY A 112 13.12 9.72 -14.14
C GLY A 112 13.04 8.71 -12.99
N GLN A 113 13.02 7.41 -13.33
CA GLN A 113 13.06 6.29 -12.40
C GLN A 113 13.91 5.15 -12.95
N ASN A 114 14.85 4.66 -12.15
CA ASN A 114 15.64 3.48 -12.48
C ASN A 114 14.99 2.20 -11.96
N PHE A 115 15.15 1.09 -12.67
CA PHE A 115 14.63 -0.21 -12.28
C PHE A 115 15.74 -1.26 -12.35
N ASP A 116 15.68 -2.28 -11.49
CA ASP A 116 16.55 -3.45 -11.58
C ASP A 116 16.12 -4.40 -12.73
N ALA A 117 16.87 -5.48 -12.94
CA ALA A 117 16.57 -6.47 -13.97
C ALA A 117 15.21 -7.19 -13.78
N ASN A 118 14.66 -7.16 -12.56
CA ASN A 118 13.39 -7.76 -12.19
C ASN A 118 12.21 -6.75 -12.26
N GLY A 119 12.48 -5.50 -12.64
CA GLY A 119 11.48 -4.44 -12.71
C GLY A 119 11.13 -3.80 -11.36
N ASN A 120 11.94 -3.99 -10.33
CA ASN A 120 11.78 -3.30 -9.06
C ASN A 120 12.41 -1.91 -9.11
N PRO A 121 11.78 -0.89 -8.52
CA PRO A 121 12.31 0.47 -8.48
C PRO A 121 13.61 0.52 -7.67
N LEU A 122 14.64 1.16 -8.23
CA LEU A 122 15.88 1.50 -7.53
C LEU A 122 15.74 2.89 -6.85
N PRO A 123 16.40 3.10 -5.70
CA PRO A 123 16.39 4.41 -5.05
C PRO A 123 17.04 5.47 -5.94
N MET A 124 16.48 6.68 -5.92
CA MET A 124 16.97 7.84 -6.68
C MET A 124 17.44 8.92 -5.70
N SER A 125 18.61 9.54 -5.94
CA SER A 125 19.05 10.73 -5.19
C SER A 125 18.34 12.00 -5.66
N ASN A 126 18.46 13.11 -4.93
CA ASN A 126 17.91 14.41 -5.35
C ASN A 126 18.49 14.82 -6.71
N GLU A 127 19.80 14.68 -6.87
CA GLU A 127 20.55 15.03 -8.07
C GLU A 127 20.16 14.14 -9.26
N ASP A 128 19.98 12.83 -9.04
CA ASP A 128 19.52 11.91 -10.07
C ASP A 128 18.13 12.28 -10.56
N ARG A 129 17.22 12.61 -9.64
CA ARG A 129 15.85 13.04 -10.00
C ARG A 129 15.86 14.34 -10.77
N ALA A 130 16.53 15.37 -10.26
CA ALA A 130 16.58 16.69 -10.89
C ALA A 130 17.25 16.66 -12.27
N SER A 131 18.16 15.71 -12.50
CA SER A 131 18.88 15.54 -13.76
C SER A 131 18.26 14.50 -14.70
N SER A 132 17.14 13.87 -14.34
CA SER A 132 16.49 12.84 -15.16
C SER A 132 15.03 13.13 -15.42
N SER A 133 14.55 12.76 -16.61
CA SER A 133 13.17 12.97 -17.03
C SER A 133 12.39 11.67 -17.02
N ALA A 134 11.10 11.75 -16.72
CA ALA A 134 10.17 10.68 -17.06
C ALA A 134 10.05 10.57 -18.58
N VAL A 135 9.97 9.33 -19.09
CA VAL A 135 9.95 9.05 -20.53
C VAL A 135 8.58 8.51 -20.93
N LEU A 136 7.95 9.19 -21.88
CA LEU A 136 6.71 8.78 -22.54
C LEU A 136 7.05 8.30 -23.94
N THR A 137 6.98 6.99 -24.17
CA THR A 137 7.21 6.40 -25.50
C THR A 137 5.90 6.36 -26.27
N ASN A 138 5.92 6.92 -27.49
CA ASN A 138 4.78 7.03 -28.39
C ASN A 138 3.55 7.69 -27.73
N PRO A 139 3.68 8.95 -27.26
CA PRO A 139 2.55 9.66 -26.65
C PRO A 139 1.46 9.91 -27.68
N PHE A 140 0.22 9.98 -27.22
CA PHE A 140 -0.94 10.20 -28.06
C PHE A 140 -2.05 10.96 -27.34
N ILE A 141 -2.85 11.64 -28.16
CA ILE A 141 -4.12 12.25 -27.77
C ILE A 141 -5.23 11.46 -28.43
N GLU A 142 -6.25 11.07 -27.68
CA GLU A 142 -7.39 10.34 -28.22
C GLU A 142 -8.72 10.99 -27.84
N PHE A 143 -9.58 11.18 -28.84
CA PHE A 143 -10.90 11.76 -28.70
C PHE A 143 -11.98 10.68 -28.80
N ALA A 144 -12.89 10.67 -27.84
CA ALA A 144 -14.13 9.89 -27.91
C ALA A 144 -15.21 10.76 -28.56
N VAL A 145 -15.74 10.30 -29.70
CA VAL A 145 -16.72 11.04 -30.51
C VAL A 145 -17.99 10.22 -30.63
N LYS A 146 -19.09 10.77 -30.13
CA LYS A 146 -20.43 10.21 -30.26
C LYS A 146 -21.00 10.55 -31.63
N ASN A 147 -21.68 9.57 -32.25
CA ASN A 147 -22.26 9.67 -33.58
C ASN A 147 -21.27 10.18 -34.65
N PRO A 148 -20.08 9.56 -34.80
CA PRO A 148 -19.03 10.08 -35.68
C PRO A 148 -19.49 10.20 -37.15
N ASN A 149 -20.44 9.37 -37.58
CA ASN A 149 -20.96 9.36 -38.96
C ASN A 149 -22.08 10.38 -39.23
N SER A 150 -22.56 11.12 -38.22
CA SER A 150 -23.68 12.09 -38.35
C SER A 150 -23.22 13.49 -38.02
N ALA A 151 -23.06 14.35 -39.04
CA ALA A 151 -22.55 15.70 -38.86
C ALA A 151 -23.41 16.59 -37.93
N SER A 152 -24.73 16.38 -37.90
CA SER A 152 -25.67 17.17 -37.08
C SER A 152 -25.71 16.76 -35.61
N THR A 153 -25.24 15.56 -35.28
CA THR A 153 -25.30 15.01 -33.91
C THR A 153 -23.93 14.55 -33.40
N ARG A 154 -22.85 14.92 -34.11
CA ARG A 154 -21.48 14.59 -33.75
C ARG A 154 -21.07 15.42 -32.53
N GLU A 155 -20.62 14.74 -31.49
CA GLU A 155 -20.23 15.38 -30.23
C GLU A 155 -18.94 14.74 -29.70
N VAL A 156 -17.99 15.56 -29.25
CA VAL A 156 -16.84 15.07 -28.48
C VAL A 156 -17.31 14.85 -27.04
N VAL A 157 -17.30 13.59 -26.60
CA VAL A 157 -17.78 13.17 -25.27
C VAL A 157 -16.62 12.91 -24.30
N GLY A 158 -15.40 12.83 -24.80
CA GLY A 158 -14.21 12.73 -23.97
C GLY A 158 -12.91 12.94 -24.72
N LEU A 159 -11.86 13.19 -23.95
CA LEU A 159 -10.48 13.35 -24.37
C LEU A 159 -9.59 12.56 -23.41
N ARG A 160 -8.58 11.85 -23.91
CA ARG A 160 -7.49 11.33 -23.09
C ARG A 160 -6.12 11.66 -23.66
N LEU A 161 -5.18 11.81 -22.74
CA LEU A 161 -3.74 11.92 -22.98
C LEU A 161 -3.10 10.66 -22.43
N SER A 162 -2.25 10.00 -23.22
CA SER A 162 -1.65 8.72 -22.86
C SER A 162 -0.35 8.49 -23.63
N ALA A 163 0.38 7.45 -23.28
CA ALA A 163 1.50 6.93 -24.06
C ALA A 163 1.42 5.41 -24.14
N GLU A 164 2.14 4.80 -25.08
CA GLU A 164 2.25 3.32 -25.14
C GLU A 164 3.07 2.78 -23.96
N LYS A 165 4.03 3.57 -23.49
CA LYS A 165 4.78 3.28 -22.27
C LYS A 165 5.09 4.57 -21.52
N PHE A 166 4.94 4.53 -20.20
CA PHE A 166 5.38 5.59 -19.30
C PHE A 166 6.37 5.00 -18.30
N ILE A 167 7.55 5.61 -18.20
CA ILE A 167 8.57 5.28 -17.21
C ILE A 167 8.91 6.55 -16.45
N GLY A 168 8.71 6.54 -15.13
CA GLY A 168 9.04 7.70 -14.31
C GLY A 168 8.71 7.49 -12.84
N LEU A 169 9.12 8.46 -12.03
CA LEU A 169 8.82 8.52 -10.62
C LEU A 169 7.83 9.65 -10.36
N LEU A 170 6.63 9.29 -9.91
CA LEU A 170 5.67 10.25 -9.40
C LEU A 170 5.85 10.35 -7.89
N THR A 171 6.15 11.55 -7.40
CA THR A 171 6.13 11.83 -5.95
C THR A 171 5.11 12.90 -5.62
N ALA A 172 4.50 12.79 -4.44
CA ALA A 172 3.52 13.75 -3.95
C ALA A 172 3.84 14.14 -2.51
N GLY A 173 3.51 15.36 -2.12
CA GLY A 173 3.78 15.87 -0.79
C GLY A 173 5.22 16.34 -0.59
N THR A 174 5.58 16.64 0.65
CA THR A 174 6.89 17.21 1.01
C THR A 174 7.67 16.35 2.00
N GLU A 175 6.98 15.45 2.70
CA GLU A 175 7.55 14.63 3.75
C GLU A 175 6.67 13.41 3.97
N ASN A 176 7.30 12.30 4.37
CA ASN A 176 6.61 11.13 4.87
C ASN A 176 6.44 11.32 6.37
N THR A 177 5.21 11.52 6.85
CA THR A 177 4.85 11.61 8.27
C THR A 177 3.53 10.87 8.50
N THR A 178 2.95 10.95 9.69
CA THR A 178 1.59 10.44 9.93
C THR A 178 0.49 11.42 9.47
N THR A 179 0.86 12.63 9.05
CA THR A 179 -0.09 13.64 8.56
C THR A 179 -0.14 13.61 7.03
N PRO A 180 -1.30 13.32 6.42
CA PRO A 180 -1.44 13.29 4.96
C PRO A 180 -1.09 14.65 4.32
N ASN A 181 -0.20 14.65 3.32
CA ASN A 181 0.21 15.85 2.59
C ASN A 181 0.47 15.64 1.08
N GLY A 182 0.13 14.47 0.53
CA GLY A 182 0.29 14.10 -0.88
C GLY A 182 -1.01 14.10 -1.70
N ILE A 183 -1.49 12.92 -2.10
CA ILE A 183 -2.72 12.75 -2.89
C ILE A 183 -3.96 12.93 -1.97
N ASN A 184 -4.64 14.06 -2.09
CA ASN A 184 -5.85 14.33 -1.31
C ASN A 184 -7.08 13.59 -1.85
N SER A 185 -7.21 13.52 -3.18
CA SER A 185 -8.28 12.78 -3.83
C SER A 185 -7.86 12.34 -5.23
N ILE A 186 -8.28 11.15 -5.63
CA ILE A 186 -8.09 10.65 -6.99
C ILE A 186 -9.35 9.96 -7.50
N SER A 187 -9.81 10.39 -8.66
CA SER A 187 -10.81 9.70 -9.48
C SER A 187 -10.04 8.93 -10.53
N GLY A 188 -10.11 7.60 -10.46
CA GLY A 188 -9.17 6.82 -11.23
C GLY A 188 -9.18 5.34 -10.96
N TYR A 189 -8.28 4.67 -11.67
CA TYR A 189 -8.03 3.25 -11.60
C TYR A 189 -6.53 3.00 -11.37
N MET A 190 -6.17 2.30 -10.30
CA MET A 190 -4.82 1.85 -10.01
C MET A 190 -4.87 0.53 -9.24
N LYS A 191 -4.07 -0.43 -9.66
CA LYS A 191 -3.79 -1.64 -8.88
C LYS A 191 -2.45 -1.46 -8.18
N VAL A 192 -2.36 -1.89 -6.93
CA VAL A 192 -1.17 -1.79 -6.10
C VAL A 192 -0.76 -3.18 -5.64
N GLN A 193 0.52 -3.48 -5.76
CA GLN A 193 1.13 -4.74 -5.33
C GLN A 193 2.52 -4.46 -4.74
N SER A 194 3.11 -5.43 -4.04
CA SER A 194 4.46 -5.29 -3.49
C SER A 194 5.53 -5.69 -4.50
N ASP A 195 5.26 -6.70 -5.33
CA ASP A 195 6.16 -7.21 -6.35
C ASP A 195 5.39 -7.96 -7.47
N SER A 196 6.11 -8.65 -8.35
CA SER A 196 5.56 -9.41 -9.48
C SER A 196 4.67 -10.60 -9.10
N SER A 197 4.56 -10.97 -7.82
CA SER A 197 3.63 -12.02 -7.37
C SER A 197 2.16 -11.61 -7.46
N GLY A 198 1.86 -10.32 -7.61
CA GLY A 198 0.48 -9.83 -7.63
C GLY A 198 -0.14 -9.69 -6.24
N LEU A 199 0.64 -9.83 -5.17
CA LEU A 199 0.19 -9.70 -3.78
C LEU A 199 0.74 -8.43 -3.13
N ILE A 200 0.08 -8.00 -2.07
CA ILE A 200 0.63 -7.04 -1.12
C ILE A 200 1.29 -7.85 0.00
N LYS A 201 2.53 -7.52 0.29
CA LYS A 201 3.37 -8.16 1.31
C LYS A 201 3.75 -7.11 2.34
N GLY A 202 3.91 -7.52 3.59
CA GLY A 202 4.32 -6.59 4.63
C GLY A 202 4.82 -7.27 5.88
N TYR A 203 5.39 -6.45 6.76
CA TYR A 203 5.90 -6.88 8.05
C TYR A 203 5.32 -5.97 9.13
N ALA A 204 4.75 -6.58 10.16
CA ALA A 204 4.23 -5.91 11.34
C ALA A 204 5.18 -6.13 12.51
N THR A 205 5.58 -5.05 13.16
CA THR A 205 6.38 -5.08 14.38
C THR A 205 5.59 -4.48 15.52
N THR A 206 5.66 -5.10 16.70
CA THR A 206 5.04 -4.65 17.95
C THR A 206 6.10 -4.63 19.04
N SER A 207 6.01 -3.65 19.94
CA SER A 207 6.87 -3.57 21.11
C SER A 207 6.36 -4.47 22.22
N ALA A 208 7.27 -5.00 23.04
CA ALA A 208 6.88 -5.57 24.32
C ALA A 208 6.17 -4.47 25.13
N THR A 209 5.05 -4.84 25.75
CA THR A 209 4.18 -3.90 26.47
C THR A 209 3.53 -4.61 27.63
N ARG A 210 3.01 -3.85 28.58
CA ARG A 210 2.37 -4.40 29.78
C ARG A 210 0.91 -3.99 29.81
N ASP A 211 0.03 -4.98 29.76
CA ASP A 211 -1.39 -4.76 29.98
C ASP A 211 -1.69 -4.74 31.47
N ASN A 212 -2.49 -3.76 31.87
CA ASN A 212 -2.97 -3.58 33.24
C ASN A 212 -4.23 -4.40 33.42
N LEU A 213 -4.15 -5.52 34.14
CA LEU A 213 -5.30 -6.41 34.35
C LEU A 213 -6.23 -5.89 35.45
N TYR A 214 -6.69 -4.66 35.34
CA TYR A 214 -7.67 -4.04 36.23
C TYR A 214 -8.50 -3.02 35.47
N GLY A 215 -9.58 -2.53 36.08
CA GLY A 215 -10.50 -1.61 35.40
C GLY A 215 -11.14 -2.27 34.17
N ALA A 216 -11.02 -1.64 33.01
CA ALA A 216 -11.61 -2.14 31.75
C ALA A 216 -11.01 -3.47 31.25
N ASN A 217 -9.79 -3.79 31.67
CA ASN A 217 -9.05 -4.99 31.26
C ASN A 217 -8.99 -6.05 32.37
N ALA A 218 -9.78 -5.89 33.44
CA ALA A 218 -9.85 -6.86 34.52
C ALA A 218 -10.27 -8.23 33.99
N VAL A 219 -9.57 -9.27 34.43
CA VAL A 219 -9.86 -10.66 34.12
C VAL A 219 -10.69 -11.26 35.26
N THR A 220 -11.76 -11.94 34.90
CA THR A 220 -12.60 -12.70 35.84
C THR A 220 -12.54 -14.18 35.52
N GLY A 221 -12.69 -15.03 36.52
CA GLY A 221 -12.65 -16.47 36.28
C GLY A 221 -12.85 -17.28 37.55
N ARG A 222 -12.65 -18.58 37.41
CA ARG A 222 -12.68 -19.54 38.52
C ARG A 222 -11.29 -20.07 38.79
N LEU A 223 -10.97 -20.31 40.07
CA LEU A 223 -9.72 -20.89 40.52
C LEU A 223 -10.01 -22.10 41.41
N GLN A 224 -9.42 -23.24 41.07
CA GLN A 224 -9.46 -24.48 41.83
C GLN A 224 -8.13 -24.73 42.55
N ALA A 225 -8.18 -24.97 43.85
CA ALA A 225 -7.02 -25.27 44.66
C ALA A 225 -6.87 -26.77 44.94
N LEU A 226 -5.61 -27.22 45.08
CA LEU A 226 -5.22 -28.54 45.59
C LEU A 226 -5.80 -29.75 44.86
N GLY A 227 -6.27 -29.58 43.62
CA GLY A 227 -6.86 -30.66 42.81
C GLY A 227 -8.19 -31.19 43.35
N LEU A 228 -8.85 -30.48 44.27
CA LEU A 228 -10.10 -30.92 44.93
C LEU A 228 -11.36 -30.59 44.12
N GLY A 229 -11.20 -30.13 42.87
CA GLY A 229 -12.30 -29.77 41.98
C GLY A 229 -13.23 -28.71 42.60
N SER A 230 -14.54 -28.87 42.43
CA SER A 230 -15.56 -27.94 42.94
C SER A 230 -15.62 -27.85 44.47
N LEU A 231 -14.91 -28.72 45.20
CA LEU A 231 -14.80 -28.64 46.66
C LEU A 231 -13.80 -27.57 47.12
N ALA A 232 -12.95 -27.07 46.23
CA ALA A 232 -11.97 -26.03 46.53
C ALA A 232 -11.92 -24.95 45.44
N GLU A 233 -13.07 -24.38 45.10
CA GLU A 233 -13.22 -23.41 44.01
C GLU A 233 -13.65 -22.03 44.51
N VAL A 234 -13.04 -20.99 43.95
CA VAL A 234 -13.41 -19.58 44.15
C VAL A 234 -13.58 -18.88 42.81
N GLU A 235 -14.42 -17.85 42.77
CA GLU A 235 -14.42 -16.87 41.70
C GLU A 235 -13.51 -15.70 42.06
N PHE A 236 -12.86 -15.12 41.07
CA PHE A 236 -11.95 -13.99 41.27
C PHE A 236 -12.15 -12.90 40.22
N ILE A 237 -11.65 -11.72 40.57
CA ILE A 237 -11.39 -10.62 39.64
C ILE A 237 -9.97 -10.09 39.89
N THR A 238 -9.24 -9.79 38.83
CA THR A 238 -7.95 -9.11 38.95
C THR A 238 -8.16 -7.63 39.31
N SER A 239 -7.46 -7.14 40.33
CA SER A 239 -7.69 -5.81 40.93
C SER A 239 -6.50 -4.86 40.85
N ASN A 240 -5.29 -5.35 40.55
CA ASN A 240 -4.09 -4.55 40.33
C ASN A 240 -3.02 -5.36 39.57
N GLY A 241 -1.94 -4.72 39.13
CA GLY A 241 -0.85 -5.39 38.41
C GLY A 241 -1.20 -5.66 36.95
N GLY A 242 -0.55 -6.64 36.34
CA GLY A 242 -0.63 -6.78 34.89
C GLY A 242 0.13 -7.95 34.30
N PHE A 243 -0.02 -8.10 33.00
CA PHE A 243 0.55 -9.15 32.18
C PHE A 243 1.48 -8.54 31.11
N ASN A 244 2.67 -9.12 30.94
CA ASN A 244 3.59 -8.66 29.91
C ASN A 244 3.24 -9.32 28.57
N ILE A 245 2.81 -8.49 27.63
CA ILE A 245 2.56 -8.88 26.26
C ILE A 245 3.88 -8.77 25.50
N PRO A 246 4.36 -9.87 24.92
CA PRO A 246 5.70 -9.90 24.38
C PRO A 246 5.75 -9.22 23.00
N GLY A 247 6.92 -8.67 22.68
CA GLY A 247 7.16 -7.97 21.41
C GLY A 247 7.35 -8.95 20.25
N ILE A 248 6.69 -8.67 19.12
CA ILE A 248 6.81 -9.48 17.92
C ILE A 248 7.47 -8.62 16.84
N GLN A 249 8.62 -9.07 16.34
CA GLN A 249 9.36 -8.33 15.33
C GLN A 249 9.28 -9.03 13.97
N ASN A 250 9.02 -8.24 12.93
CA ASN A 250 8.94 -8.67 11.53
C ASN A 250 7.85 -9.72 11.23
N ASN A 251 6.70 -9.67 11.92
CA ASN A 251 5.62 -10.61 11.64
C ASN A 251 5.06 -10.40 10.23
N TYR A 252 5.21 -11.39 9.36
CA TYR A 252 4.85 -11.24 7.96
C TYR A 252 3.35 -11.44 7.69
N PHE A 253 2.86 -10.73 6.68
CA PHE A 253 1.52 -10.94 6.16
C PHE A 253 1.46 -10.74 4.64
N GLU A 254 0.49 -11.43 4.02
CA GLU A 254 0.14 -11.25 2.61
C GLU A 254 -1.36 -11.00 2.47
N ILE A 255 -1.71 -10.10 1.57
CA ILE A 255 -3.10 -9.86 1.18
C ILE A 255 -3.23 -9.73 -0.34
N ALA A 256 -4.46 -9.87 -0.81
CA ALA A 256 -4.81 -9.62 -2.20
C ALA A 256 -4.42 -8.19 -2.64
N PRO A 257 -4.14 -7.97 -3.94
CA PRO A 257 -3.75 -6.67 -4.44
C PRO A 257 -4.84 -5.63 -4.20
N ILE A 258 -4.43 -4.40 -3.89
CA ILE A 258 -5.35 -3.31 -3.59
C ILE A 258 -5.74 -2.61 -4.89
N GLN A 259 -7.03 -2.37 -5.06
CA GLN A 259 -7.54 -1.62 -6.21
C GLN A 259 -8.11 -0.28 -5.76
N VAL A 260 -7.49 0.80 -6.24
CA VAL A 260 -8.05 2.15 -6.22
C VAL A 260 -8.88 2.28 -7.48
N ASN A 261 -10.19 2.08 -7.37
CA ASN A 261 -11.14 2.28 -8.46
C ASN A 261 -12.34 3.05 -7.94
N GLY A 262 -12.64 4.21 -8.52
CA GLY A 262 -13.81 5.02 -8.18
C GLY A 262 -13.57 6.51 -8.30
N ASN A 263 -14.59 7.29 -7.93
CA ASN A 263 -14.54 8.75 -7.95
C ASN A 263 -14.06 9.29 -6.61
N ARG A 264 -13.10 10.21 -6.65
CA ARG A 264 -12.62 11.00 -5.51
C ARG A 264 -12.25 10.14 -4.30
N VAL A 265 -11.54 9.05 -4.57
CA VAL A 265 -11.04 8.15 -3.53
C VAL A 265 -10.00 8.91 -2.71
N THR A 266 -10.15 8.90 -1.39
CA THR A 266 -9.27 9.57 -0.43
C THR A 266 -8.46 8.59 0.43
N SER A 267 -8.94 7.36 0.58
CA SER A 267 -8.31 6.32 1.40
C SER A 267 -8.66 4.91 0.92
N LYS A 268 -7.87 3.93 1.34
CA LYS A 268 -8.17 2.50 1.19
C LYS A 268 -7.95 1.74 2.50
N VAL A 269 -8.76 0.71 2.70
CA VAL A 269 -8.62 -0.21 3.83
C VAL A 269 -7.85 -1.44 3.37
N LEU A 270 -6.82 -1.79 4.13
CA LEU A 270 -6.05 -3.01 4.00
C LEU A 270 -6.42 -3.91 5.17
N SER A 271 -7.05 -5.04 4.90
CA SER A 271 -7.43 -6.02 5.93
C SER A 271 -6.54 -7.26 5.82
N ALA A 272 -5.66 -7.46 6.79
CA ALA A 272 -4.73 -8.57 6.84
C ALA A 272 -4.98 -9.45 8.08
N PRO A 273 -5.31 -10.74 7.91
CA PRO A 273 -5.29 -11.68 9.02
C PRO A 273 -3.83 -12.02 9.34
N VAL A 274 -3.38 -11.65 10.53
CA VAL A 274 -2.03 -11.93 11.01
C VAL A 274 -2.07 -13.03 12.06
N LYS A 275 -1.28 -14.07 11.83
CA LYS A 275 -1.09 -15.14 12.80
C LYS A 275 -0.08 -14.70 13.86
N VAL A 276 -0.41 -14.94 15.11
CA VAL A 276 0.46 -14.66 16.25
C VAL A 276 0.94 -16.00 16.80
N PRO A 277 2.24 -16.15 17.13
CA PRO A 277 2.77 -17.41 17.65
C PRO A 277 2.19 -17.68 19.04
N ASN A 278 2.27 -18.93 19.50
CA ASN A 278 1.77 -19.28 20.83
C ASN A 278 2.50 -18.48 21.92
N ILE A 279 1.76 -17.88 22.84
CA ILE A 279 2.35 -17.16 23.98
C ILE A 279 2.41 -18.14 25.16
N TYR A 280 3.62 -18.49 25.57
CA TYR A 280 3.88 -19.26 26.77
C TYR A 280 4.10 -18.30 27.94
N VAL A 281 3.29 -18.45 28.98
CA VAL A 281 3.35 -17.60 30.17
C VAL A 281 3.86 -18.40 31.34
N GLY A 282 4.70 -17.79 32.18
CA GLY A 282 5.19 -18.46 33.37
C GLY A 282 5.99 -17.58 34.31
N HIS A 283 6.55 -18.22 35.34
CA HIS A 283 7.30 -17.58 36.42
C HIS A 283 8.63 -18.31 36.67
N SER A 284 9.62 -18.05 35.81
CA SER A 284 11.00 -18.53 36.00
C SER A 284 11.98 -17.73 35.13
N SER A 285 13.28 -18.04 35.20
CA SER A 285 14.29 -17.43 34.31
C SER A 285 14.06 -17.72 32.82
N SER A 286 13.26 -18.72 32.48
CA SER A 286 12.86 -19.04 31.09
C SER A 286 11.73 -18.14 30.56
N TYR A 287 11.10 -17.34 31.44
CA TYR A 287 9.99 -16.44 31.12
C TYR A 287 10.42 -14.99 31.38
N PRO A 288 11.10 -14.34 30.41
CA PRO A 288 11.53 -12.95 30.56
C PRO A 288 10.34 -12.01 30.73
N VAL A 289 10.54 -10.88 31.42
CA VAL A 289 9.52 -9.82 31.55
C VAL A 289 9.13 -9.29 30.18
N ASP A 290 10.13 -8.89 29.39
CA ASP A 290 9.94 -8.40 28.01
C ASP A 290 10.28 -9.51 27.02
N GLY A 291 9.42 -10.54 26.96
CA GLY A 291 9.52 -11.58 25.94
C GLY A 291 9.56 -10.96 24.54
N THR A 292 10.43 -11.49 23.67
CA THR A 292 10.47 -11.07 22.27
C THR A 292 10.64 -12.26 21.35
N VAL A 293 10.12 -12.13 20.12
CA VAL A 293 10.37 -13.08 19.05
C VAL A 293 10.71 -12.34 17.77
N GLN A 294 11.63 -12.92 17.00
CA GLN A 294 12.09 -12.40 15.72
C GLN A 294 11.61 -13.35 14.62
N TYR A 295 10.82 -12.81 13.69
CA TYR A 295 10.56 -13.45 12.42
C TYR A 295 11.69 -13.12 11.44
N ASN A 296 11.88 -13.96 10.43
CA ASN A 296 12.95 -13.75 9.46
C ASN A 296 12.68 -12.51 8.59
N ALA A 297 13.64 -11.59 8.56
CA ALA A 297 13.59 -10.38 7.75
C ALA A 297 13.72 -10.63 6.22
N ALA A 298 14.20 -11.81 5.82
CA ALA A 298 14.28 -12.22 4.41
C ALA A 298 12.92 -12.66 3.82
N GLY A 299 11.86 -12.64 4.63
CA GLY A 299 10.50 -13.04 4.27
C GLY A 299 10.21 -14.51 4.56
N PRO A 300 8.94 -14.89 4.79
CA PRO A 300 8.57 -16.28 4.98
C PRO A 300 8.47 -17.03 3.67
N HIS A 301 8.43 -18.35 3.80
CA HIS A 301 8.34 -19.37 2.74
C HIS A 301 9.67 -19.86 2.17
N ASP A 302 10.80 -19.55 2.80
CA ASP A 302 11.97 -20.41 2.68
C ASP A 302 11.87 -21.56 3.71
N PRO A 303 11.73 -22.83 3.29
CA PRO A 303 11.75 -23.97 4.19
C PRO A 303 13.01 -24.05 5.07
N ALA A 304 14.08 -23.35 4.69
CA ALA A 304 15.30 -23.24 5.48
C ALA A 304 15.15 -22.38 6.74
N TYR A 305 14.13 -21.51 6.82
CA TYR A 305 13.90 -20.60 7.96
C TYR A 305 12.47 -20.74 8.48
N PRO A 306 12.18 -21.77 9.30
CA PRO A 306 10.86 -21.96 9.85
C PRO A 306 10.49 -20.81 10.80
N GLU A 307 9.25 -20.33 10.67
CA GLU A 307 8.73 -19.28 11.53
C GLU A 307 8.64 -19.75 13.00
N PRO A 308 8.83 -18.83 13.95
CA PRO A 308 8.77 -19.17 15.36
C PRO A 308 7.37 -19.64 15.73
N THR A 309 7.29 -20.75 16.45
CA THR A 309 6.02 -21.37 16.86
C THR A 309 5.53 -20.87 18.22
N GLY A 310 6.37 -20.18 18.98
CA GLY A 310 5.97 -19.57 20.24
C GLY A 310 6.96 -18.56 20.81
N ILE A 311 6.49 -17.86 21.83
CA ILE A 311 7.16 -16.76 22.52
C ILE A 311 6.93 -16.90 24.03
N TYR A 312 7.97 -16.67 24.83
CA TYR A 312 7.93 -16.84 26.29
C TYR A 312 7.91 -15.48 26.97
N THR A 313 7.01 -15.29 27.94
CA THR A 313 6.86 -14.04 28.68
C THR A 313 6.44 -14.29 30.13
N GLN A 314 6.72 -13.35 31.03
CA GLN A 314 6.32 -13.45 32.42
C GLN A 314 4.80 -13.29 32.58
N GLY A 315 4.16 -14.23 33.29
CA GLY A 315 2.71 -14.26 33.53
C GLY A 315 2.23 -13.43 34.73
N GLY A 316 2.81 -12.26 35.01
CA GLY A 316 2.48 -11.47 36.20
C GLY A 316 3.51 -10.35 36.46
N LYS A 317 3.53 -9.73 37.64
CA LYS A 317 2.73 -9.96 38.85
C LYS A 317 1.36 -9.26 38.80
N VAL A 318 0.30 -9.97 39.21
CA VAL A 318 -1.08 -9.46 39.30
C VAL A 318 -1.65 -9.62 40.72
N GLU A 319 -2.53 -8.72 41.13
CA GLU A 319 -3.36 -8.86 42.33
C GLU A 319 -4.73 -9.42 41.92
N ALA A 320 -5.19 -10.46 42.62
CA ALA A 320 -6.52 -11.03 42.44
C ALA A 320 -7.34 -10.92 43.73
N THR A 321 -8.59 -10.49 43.62
CA THR A 321 -9.55 -10.43 44.72
C THR A 321 -10.60 -11.53 44.54
N VAL A 322 -10.86 -12.28 45.59
CA VAL A 322 -11.93 -13.29 45.60
C VAL A 322 -13.30 -12.60 45.59
N THR A 323 -14.14 -12.94 44.63
CA THR A 323 -15.51 -12.40 44.49
C THR A 323 -16.57 -13.33 45.03
N SER A 324 -16.32 -14.64 45.03
CA SER A 324 -17.21 -15.62 45.64
C SER A 324 -16.44 -16.90 46.02
N CYS A 325 -16.95 -17.66 46.98
CA CYS A 325 -16.37 -18.90 47.45
C CYS A 325 -17.43 -20.00 47.58
N SER A 326 -17.09 -21.22 47.20
CA SER A 326 -18.06 -22.31 46.98
C SER A 326 -18.57 -23.00 48.25
N ASN A 327 -17.83 -23.01 49.36
CA ASN A 327 -18.24 -23.66 50.61
C ASN A 327 -17.51 -23.10 51.84
N LEU A 328 -17.97 -23.50 53.04
CA LEU A 328 -17.50 -22.97 54.32
C LEU A 328 -15.98 -23.12 54.54
N LEU A 329 -15.37 -24.23 54.09
CA LEU A 329 -13.94 -24.48 54.26
C LEU A 329 -13.11 -23.58 53.34
N VAL A 330 -13.53 -23.45 52.08
CA VAL A 330 -12.88 -22.57 51.10
C VAL A 330 -13.02 -21.12 51.53
N CYS A 331 -14.20 -20.70 51.98
CA CYS A 331 -14.43 -19.35 52.47
C CYS A 331 -13.63 -19.01 53.74
N ALA A 332 -13.25 -20.01 54.55
CA ALA A 332 -12.37 -19.79 55.71
C ALA A 332 -10.91 -19.50 55.29
N ILE A 333 -10.47 -20.05 54.16
CA ILE A 333 -9.10 -19.88 53.64
C ILE A 333 -9.03 -18.68 52.69
N ALA A 334 -10.04 -18.53 51.82
CA ALA A 334 -10.13 -17.56 50.75
C ALA A 334 -11.56 -17.02 50.67
N GLY A 335 -11.96 -16.31 51.72
CA GLY A 335 -13.27 -15.65 51.78
C GLY A 335 -13.41 -14.52 50.76
N GLU A 336 -14.66 -14.16 50.47
CA GLU A 336 -14.99 -13.01 49.64
C GLU A 336 -14.27 -11.75 50.12
N GLY A 337 -13.65 -11.01 49.20
CA GLY A 337 -12.82 -9.85 49.48
C GLY A 337 -11.36 -10.16 49.86
N LYS A 338 -10.97 -11.42 50.08
CA LYS A 338 -9.55 -11.77 50.27
C LYS A 338 -8.76 -11.40 49.01
N LYS A 339 -7.62 -10.75 49.22
CA LYS A 339 -6.69 -10.34 48.16
C LYS A 339 -5.44 -11.21 48.16
N PHE A 340 -5.06 -11.66 46.97
CA PHE A 340 -3.77 -12.26 46.69
C PHE A 340 -2.95 -11.23 45.90
N SER A 341 -1.99 -10.58 46.57
CA SER A 341 -1.23 -9.46 45.97
C SER A 341 -0.10 -9.89 45.04
N SER A 342 0.20 -11.19 44.96
CA SER A 342 1.33 -11.74 44.22
C SER A 342 0.97 -12.99 43.41
N VAL A 343 0.13 -12.85 42.40
CA VAL A 343 -0.24 -13.98 41.54
C VAL A 343 0.60 -13.99 40.27
N TYR A 344 1.13 -15.17 39.94
CA TYR A 344 1.78 -15.45 38.66
C TYR A 344 1.05 -16.55 37.91
N MET A 345 0.88 -16.35 36.62
CA MET A 345 0.19 -17.26 35.71
C MET A 345 1.18 -18.12 34.95
N ASN A 346 0.89 -19.41 34.85
CA ASN A 346 1.61 -20.38 34.05
C ASN A 346 0.64 -21.02 33.05
N GLY A 347 1.00 -21.12 31.78
CA GLY A 347 0.11 -21.68 30.76
C GLY A 347 0.46 -21.29 29.33
N THR A 348 -0.51 -21.42 28.43
CA THR A 348 -0.34 -21.12 27.01
C THR A 348 -1.56 -20.38 26.47
N ILE A 349 -1.32 -19.35 25.66
CA ILE A 349 -2.34 -18.70 24.82
C ILE A 349 -2.04 -19.10 23.38
N SER A 350 -3.01 -19.70 22.70
CA SER A 350 -2.81 -20.35 21.40
C SER A 350 -3.88 -19.97 20.39
N ASN A 351 -3.61 -20.28 19.11
CA ASN A 351 -4.50 -19.99 17.97
C ASN A 351 -4.90 -18.51 17.86
N ILE A 352 -3.98 -17.62 18.21
CA ILE A 352 -4.19 -16.18 18.19
C ILE A 352 -4.19 -15.71 16.74
N THR A 353 -5.31 -15.12 16.31
CA THR A 353 -5.44 -14.45 15.00
C THR A 353 -5.85 -13.00 15.23
N ALA A 354 -5.10 -12.07 14.66
CA ALA A 354 -5.42 -10.64 14.70
C ALA A 354 -5.75 -10.15 13.28
N ASN A 355 -6.98 -9.66 13.10
CA ASN A 355 -7.40 -8.97 11.89
C ASN A 355 -6.93 -7.52 11.98
N LEU A 356 -5.89 -7.20 11.23
CA LEU A 356 -5.37 -5.84 11.11
C LEU A 356 -6.12 -5.11 10.00
N ASN A 357 -6.89 -4.09 10.36
CA ASN A 357 -7.58 -3.22 9.40
C ASN A 357 -6.86 -1.87 9.35
N LEU A 358 -5.95 -1.70 8.41
CA LEU A 358 -5.25 -0.44 8.18
C LEU A 358 -6.02 0.43 7.18
N THR A 359 -6.62 1.51 7.67
CA THR A 359 -7.16 2.57 6.81
C THR A 359 -6.05 3.55 6.47
N GLN A 360 -5.54 3.48 5.24
CA GLN A 360 -4.47 4.35 4.77
C GLN A 360 -5.04 5.46 3.90
N SER A 361 -4.81 6.72 4.29
CA SER A 361 -5.04 7.87 3.42
C SER A 361 -4.13 7.80 2.20
N LEU A 362 -4.66 8.12 1.01
CA LEU A 362 -3.85 8.29 -0.19
C LEU A 362 -2.89 9.48 -0.05
N GLY A 363 -3.16 10.41 0.87
CA GLY A 363 -2.27 11.53 1.15
C GLY A 363 -0.96 11.14 1.83
N LEU A 364 -0.82 9.87 2.22
CA LEU A 364 0.41 9.26 2.73
C LEU A 364 1.14 8.42 1.67
N ILE A 365 0.63 8.43 0.44
CA ILE A 365 1.30 7.87 -0.72
C ILE A 365 2.12 8.99 -1.36
N HIS A 366 3.43 8.91 -1.16
CA HIS A 366 4.38 9.92 -1.58
C HIS A 366 5.31 9.45 -2.68
N ASN A 367 5.40 8.14 -2.91
CA ASN A 367 6.35 7.56 -3.84
C ASN A 367 5.68 6.48 -4.71
N LEU A 368 5.52 6.78 -6.00
CA LEU A 368 4.85 5.93 -6.98
C LEU A 368 5.75 5.76 -8.22
N PRO A 369 6.59 4.72 -8.25
CA PRO A 369 7.37 4.39 -9.43
C PRO A 369 6.48 3.75 -10.50
N ILE A 370 6.49 4.32 -11.70
CA ILE A 370 5.61 3.93 -12.81
C ILE A 370 6.47 3.30 -13.90
N ASN A 371 6.06 2.11 -14.34
CA ASN A 371 6.61 1.43 -15.51
C ASN A 371 5.46 0.73 -16.26
N SER A 372 4.52 1.54 -16.74
CA SER A 372 3.28 1.03 -17.33
C SER A 372 2.62 2.08 -18.21
N PRO A 373 1.81 1.68 -19.20
CA PRO A 373 0.90 2.62 -19.85
C PRO A 373 0.00 3.27 -18.80
N MET A 374 -0.18 4.58 -18.90
CA MET A 374 -1.10 5.34 -18.07
C MET A 374 -1.80 6.39 -18.92
N TYR A 375 -2.98 6.80 -18.50
CA TYR A 375 -3.70 7.89 -19.16
C TYR A 375 -4.36 8.83 -18.16
N LEU A 376 -4.48 10.09 -18.58
CA LEU A 376 -5.31 11.11 -17.96
C LEU A 376 -6.42 11.47 -18.93
N ALA A 377 -7.68 11.31 -18.50
CA ALA A 377 -8.85 11.53 -19.32
C ALA A 377 -9.83 12.52 -18.69
N LEU A 378 -10.60 13.18 -19.54
CA LEU A 378 -11.77 13.98 -19.19
C LEU A 378 -12.93 13.52 -20.06
N GLN A 379 -14.05 13.15 -19.45
CA GLN A 379 -15.24 12.70 -20.16
C GLN A 379 -16.53 13.20 -19.52
N ASN A 380 -17.56 13.44 -20.35
CA ASN A 380 -18.87 13.92 -19.89
C ASN A 380 -19.85 12.79 -19.52
N GLN A 381 -19.46 11.53 -19.74
CA GLN A 381 -20.20 10.31 -19.46
C GLN A 381 -19.24 9.16 -19.13
N MET A 382 -19.76 8.00 -18.71
CA MET A 382 -18.93 6.81 -18.50
C MET A 382 -18.39 6.28 -19.83
N LEU A 383 -17.08 6.02 -19.92
CA LEU A 383 -16.41 5.52 -21.12
C LEU A 383 -15.43 4.39 -20.82
N GLN A 384 -15.46 3.34 -21.63
CA GLN A 384 -14.42 2.33 -21.70
C GLN A 384 -13.42 2.70 -22.78
N TRP A 385 -12.32 3.33 -22.40
CA TRP A 385 -11.28 3.73 -23.35
C TRP A 385 -10.59 2.52 -24.00
N PRO A 386 -10.20 2.58 -25.28
CA PRO A 386 -9.45 1.51 -25.95
C PRO A 386 -8.20 1.11 -25.18
N GLY A 387 -7.99 -0.20 -25.00
CA GLY A 387 -6.85 -0.75 -24.27
C GLY A 387 -6.94 -0.67 -22.74
N ALA A 388 -7.98 -0.05 -22.17
CA ALA A 388 -8.24 -0.07 -20.73
C ALA A 388 -8.62 -1.48 -20.25
N LYS A 389 -8.32 -1.79 -18.98
CA LYS A 389 -8.75 -3.05 -18.34
C LYS A 389 -10.28 -3.09 -18.23
N ALA A 390 -10.87 -4.29 -18.23
CA ALA A 390 -12.33 -4.44 -18.18
C ALA A 390 -12.99 -3.81 -16.93
N ASP A 391 -12.24 -3.69 -15.84
CA ASP A 391 -12.64 -3.04 -14.60
C ASP A 391 -12.25 -1.55 -14.51
N ASP A 392 -11.55 -1.03 -15.51
CA ASP A 392 -11.22 0.39 -15.68
C ASP A 392 -12.26 1.07 -16.60
N VAL A 393 -13.41 1.40 -16.03
CA VAL A 393 -14.45 2.20 -16.68
C VAL A 393 -14.31 3.64 -16.20
N ALA A 394 -13.83 4.53 -17.06
CA ALA A 394 -13.65 5.93 -16.73
C ALA A 394 -15.01 6.60 -16.47
N GLN A 395 -15.18 7.17 -15.29
CA GLN A 395 -16.43 7.83 -14.87
C GLN A 395 -16.50 9.26 -15.39
N LYS A 396 -17.69 9.86 -15.43
CA LYS A 396 -17.82 11.29 -15.78
C LYS A 396 -16.92 12.17 -14.90
N GLY A 397 -16.18 13.09 -15.51
CA GLY A 397 -15.20 13.96 -14.84
C GLY A 397 -13.78 13.68 -15.30
N TRP A 398 -12.80 14.10 -14.50
CA TRP A 398 -11.41 13.71 -14.71
C TRP A 398 -11.16 12.29 -14.20
N TRP A 399 -10.35 11.53 -14.93
CA TRP A 399 -10.00 10.15 -14.59
C TRP A 399 -8.52 9.89 -14.87
N MET A 400 -7.82 9.35 -13.88
CA MET A 400 -6.43 8.94 -14.01
C MET A 400 -6.32 7.42 -13.89
N SER A 401 -5.73 6.76 -14.88
CA SER A 401 -5.63 5.30 -14.90
C SER A 401 -4.21 4.82 -15.13
N PHE A 402 -3.85 3.77 -14.39
CA PHE A 402 -2.60 3.03 -14.50
C PHE A 402 -2.93 1.61 -14.97
N ALA A 403 -2.50 1.26 -16.18
CA ALA A 403 -2.93 0.02 -16.84
C ALA A 403 -2.36 -1.24 -16.17
N ASN A 404 -1.11 -1.16 -15.68
CA ASN A 404 -0.47 -2.25 -14.94
C ASN A 404 -0.42 -1.91 -13.44
N PRO A 405 -0.30 -2.92 -12.56
CA PRO A 405 -0.09 -2.67 -11.14
C PRO A 405 1.16 -1.84 -10.87
N VAL A 406 1.07 -0.97 -9.87
CA VAL A 406 2.19 -0.19 -9.34
C VAL A 406 2.82 -0.95 -8.19
N ASN A 407 4.14 -1.15 -8.25
CA ASN A 407 4.91 -1.81 -7.21
C ASN A 407 5.30 -0.79 -6.12
N VAL A 408 4.80 -0.98 -4.91
CA VAL A 408 5.11 -0.11 -3.76
C VAL A 408 6.08 -0.76 -2.75
N GLY A 409 6.60 -1.94 -3.07
CA GLY A 409 7.42 -2.74 -2.17
C GLY A 409 6.63 -3.27 -0.97
N ASN A 410 7.34 -3.75 0.04
CA ASN A 410 6.72 -4.29 1.25
C ASN A 410 6.10 -3.17 2.09
N ILE A 411 4.92 -3.43 2.68
CA ILE A 411 4.28 -2.52 3.63
C ILE A 411 4.90 -2.74 5.00
N ILE A 412 5.73 -1.80 5.41
CA ILE A 412 6.45 -1.85 6.68
C ILE A 412 6.19 -0.53 7.41
N PRO A 413 5.44 -0.53 8.54
CA PRO A 413 5.34 0.62 9.40
C PRO A 413 6.71 1.04 9.92
N GLN A 414 6.95 2.35 10.00
CA GLN A 414 8.20 2.88 10.54
C GLN A 414 8.32 2.65 12.05
N ASP A 415 7.22 2.86 12.77
CA ASP A 415 7.14 2.65 14.21
C ASP A 415 6.44 1.33 14.53
N ALA A 416 6.70 0.81 15.73
CA ALA A 416 5.99 -0.37 16.23
C ALA A 416 4.48 -0.07 16.37
N ILE A 417 3.67 -1.04 15.96
CA ILE A 417 2.22 -0.97 16.04
C ILE A 417 1.79 -1.03 17.51
N ASP A 418 0.98 -0.06 17.93
CA ASP A 418 0.32 -0.10 19.25
C ASP A 418 -0.81 -1.13 19.26
N ILE A 419 -0.66 -2.10 20.15
CA ILE A 419 -1.62 -3.20 20.34
C ILE A 419 -2.50 -3.03 21.58
N SER A 420 -2.35 -1.91 22.31
CA SER A 420 -3.19 -1.59 23.47
C SER A 420 -4.71 -1.68 23.22
N PRO A 421 -5.22 -1.34 22.02
CA PRO A 421 -6.64 -1.55 21.68
C PRO A 421 -7.10 -3.01 21.68
N LEU A 422 -6.18 -3.98 21.66
CA LEU A 422 -6.51 -5.41 21.74
C LEU A 422 -6.73 -5.89 23.18
N PHE A 423 -6.23 -5.17 24.19
CA PHE A 423 -6.20 -5.64 25.58
C PHE A 423 -7.59 -5.96 26.13
N PRO A 424 -8.63 -5.11 25.96
CA PRO A 424 -9.98 -5.46 26.42
C PRO A 424 -10.54 -6.72 25.75
N GLN A 425 -10.22 -6.95 24.47
CA GLN A 425 -10.67 -8.13 23.71
C GLN A 425 -10.00 -9.40 24.25
N ILE A 426 -8.70 -9.31 24.56
CA ILE A 426 -7.93 -10.40 25.17
C ILE A 426 -8.47 -10.70 26.56
N SER A 427 -8.63 -9.71 27.44
CA SER A 427 -9.17 -9.90 28.80
C SER A 427 -10.57 -10.50 28.79
N THR A 428 -11.42 -10.09 27.85
CA THR A 428 -12.77 -10.66 27.69
C THR A 428 -12.69 -12.15 27.29
N ALA A 429 -11.86 -12.48 26.31
CA ALA A 429 -11.71 -13.86 25.83
C ALA A 429 -11.09 -14.78 26.90
N VAL A 430 -10.04 -14.30 27.59
CA VAL A 430 -9.41 -15.01 28.70
C VAL A 430 -10.40 -15.19 29.85
N SER A 431 -11.19 -14.18 30.19
CA SER A 431 -12.19 -14.29 31.24
C SER A 431 -13.23 -15.36 30.91
N ALA A 432 -13.79 -15.34 29.70
CA ALA A 432 -14.74 -16.35 29.26
C ALA A 432 -14.13 -17.76 29.32
N PHE A 433 -12.86 -17.90 28.94
CA PHE A 433 -12.14 -19.16 29.02
C PHE A 433 -11.98 -19.63 30.48
N LEU A 434 -11.53 -18.77 31.40
CA LEU A 434 -11.31 -19.11 32.81
C LEU A 434 -12.60 -19.33 33.60
N GLN A 435 -13.71 -18.76 33.13
CA GLN A 435 -15.03 -19.10 33.64
C GLN A 435 -15.44 -20.52 33.23
N ALA A 436 -15.20 -20.93 31.98
CA ALA A 436 -15.52 -22.28 31.52
C ALA A 436 -14.51 -23.33 32.05
N ASN A 437 -13.24 -22.97 32.16
CA ASN A 437 -12.11 -23.83 32.51
C ASN A 437 -11.38 -23.22 33.71
N PRO A 438 -11.73 -23.61 34.96
CA PRO A 438 -11.11 -23.04 36.14
C PRO A 438 -9.58 -23.18 36.10
N ALA A 439 -8.89 -22.07 36.40
CA ALA A 439 -7.46 -22.09 36.65
C ALA A 439 -7.16 -23.00 37.85
N LYS A 440 -5.94 -23.55 37.92
CA LYS A 440 -5.58 -24.54 38.94
C LYS A 440 -4.33 -24.12 39.69
N THR A 441 -4.31 -24.31 41.00
CA THR A 441 -3.11 -24.12 41.82
C THR A 441 -2.95 -25.25 42.83
N SER A 442 -1.71 -25.67 43.06
CA SER A 442 -1.33 -26.57 44.15
C SER A 442 -0.33 -25.89 45.10
N ASP A 443 -0.16 -24.58 44.96
CA ASP A 443 0.82 -23.79 45.70
C ASP A 443 0.27 -23.44 47.09
N LEU A 444 0.65 -24.26 48.07
CA LEU A 444 0.17 -24.15 49.43
C LEU A 444 0.72 -22.89 50.13
N ASP A 445 1.94 -22.47 49.78
CA ASP A 445 2.61 -21.33 50.40
C ASP A 445 1.95 -20.02 49.95
N GLY A 446 1.63 -19.89 48.66
CA GLY A 446 0.85 -18.75 48.14
C GLY A 446 -0.57 -18.69 48.72
N LEU A 447 -1.21 -19.84 48.92
CA LEU A 447 -2.58 -19.90 49.44
C LEU A 447 -2.69 -19.55 50.95
N LEU A 448 -1.75 -20.04 51.76
CA LEU A 448 -1.83 -20.00 53.23
C LEU A 448 -0.85 -19.03 53.89
N LEU A 449 0.32 -18.78 53.30
CA LEU A 449 1.41 -18.04 53.94
C LEU A 449 1.62 -16.64 53.34
N GLY A 450 0.84 -16.26 52.34
CA GLY A 450 0.93 -14.94 51.69
C GLY A 450 2.18 -14.76 50.81
N ALA A 451 2.78 -15.88 50.39
CA ALA A 451 3.87 -15.89 49.41
C ALA A 451 3.34 -15.57 47.99
N ASP A 452 4.24 -15.65 47.00
CA ASP A 452 3.83 -15.67 45.61
C ASP A 452 2.91 -16.88 45.35
N LEU A 453 1.86 -16.69 44.55
CA LEU A 453 0.89 -17.71 44.20
C LEU A 453 1.02 -18.07 42.73
N ASP A 454 1.48 -19.29 42.45
CA ASP A 454 1.54 -19.83 41.09
C ASP A 454 0.20 -20.46 40.68
N VAL A 455 -0.33 -19.99 39.55
CA VAL A 455 -1.63 -20.39 39.01
C VAL A 455 -1.46 -20.91 37.58
N ASN A 456 -1.92 -22.13 37.33
CA ASN A 456 -1.96 -22.71 36.00
C ASN A 456 -3.28 -22.37 35.30
N ILE A 457 -3.21 -21.56 34.25
CA ILE A 457 -4.37 -21.16 33.42
C ILE A 457 -4.69 -22.16 32.31
N GLY A 458 -3.90 -23.21 32.15
CA GLY A 458 -4.05 -24.20 31.08
C GLY A 458 -3.71 -23.64 29.70
N THR A 459 -4.42 -24.12 28.68
CA THR A 459 -4.28 -23.67 27.29
C THR A 459 -5.49 -22.84 26.90
N VAL A 460 -5.35 -21.52 26.92
CA VAL A 460 -6.34 -20.57 26.41
C VAL A 460 -6.32 -20.63 24.89
N ASP A 461 -7.39 -21.17 24.30
CA ASP A 461 -7.55 -21.27 22.85
C ASP A 461 -8.41 -20.11 22.31
N LEU A 462 -7.80 -19.22 21.52
CA LEU A 462 -8.47 -18.05 20.93
C LEU A 462 -9.02 -18.29 19.52
N LYS A 463 -9.07 -19.55 19.04
CA LYS A 463 -9.54 -19.89 17.68
C LYS A 463 -10.90 -19.29 17.31
N ASN A 464 -11.84 -19.22 18.26
CA ASN A 464 -13.19 -18.70 18.06
C ASN A 464 -13.36 -17.23 18.47
N SER A 465 -12.26 -16.55 18.82
CA SER A 465 -12.23 -15.17 19.31
C SER A 465 -11.17 -14.35 18.57
N PRO A 466 -11.31 -14.16 17.24
CA PRO A 466 -10.33 -13.39 16.46
C PRO A 466 -10.28 -11.94 16.95
N LEU A 467 -9.08 -11.46 17.21
CA LEU A 467 -8.84 -10.09 17.66
C LEU A 467 -8.95 -9.14 16.48
N THR A 468 -9.47 -7.93 16.70
CA THR A 468 -9.56 -6.90 15.65
C THR A 468 -8.78 -5.66 16.05
N LEU A 469 -7.79 -5.28 15.24
CA LEU A 469 -7.01 -4.07 15.42
C LEU A 469 -7.28 -3.12 14.26
N ASN A 470 -7.92 -2.00 14.55
CA ASN A 470 -8.13 -0.94 13.56
C ASN A 470 -7.02 0.08 13.68
N LEU A 471 -6.29 0.26 12.59
CA LEU A 471 -5.17 1.19 12.47
C LEU A 471 -5.51 2.22 11.41
N SER A 472 -4.93 3.41 11.53
CA SER A 472 -5.10 4.45 10.53
C SER A 472 -3.80 5.21 10.33
N ASN A 473 -3.51 5.53 9.07
CA ASN A 473 -2.46 6.50 8.71
C ASN A 473 -1.09 6.16 9.32
N LEU A 474 -0.65 4.92 9.12
CA LEU A 474 0.70 4.53 9.53
C LEU A 474 1.72 5.13 8.57
N GLN A 475 2.82 5.65 9.12
CA GLN A 475 3.98 6.04 8.33
C GLN A 475 4.67 4.78 7.80
N LEU A 476 4.79 4.66 6.48
CA LEU A 476 5.40 3.50 5.84
C LEU A 476 6.84 3.82 5.40
N THR A 477 7.78 2.92 5.65
CA THR A 477 9.21 3.15 5.36
C THR A 477 9.50 3.37 3.88
N ASN A 478 8.76 2.67 3.00
CA ASN A 478 8.91 2.74 1.54
C ASN A 478 8.25 3.97 0.89
N GLN A 479 7.59 4.84 1.68
CA GLN A 479 7.01 6.09 1.20
C GLN A 479 7.95 7.29 1.38
N ASN A 480 9.16 7.08 1.90
CA ASN A 480 10.19 8.11 1.86
C ASN A 480 10.63 8.40 0.42
N PHE A 481 10.83 9.67 0.10
CA PHE A 481 11.33 10.10 -1.20
C PHE A 481 12.36 11.23 -1.06
N LYS A 482 13.11 11.45 -2.14
CA LYS A 482 14.13 12.48 -2.28
C LYS A 482 13.58 13.62 -3.13
N PRO A 483 13.55 14.89 -2.71
CA PRO A 483 12.99 15.98 -3.51
C PRO A 483 13.57 16.09 -4.92
N ASN A 484 12.75 16.42 -5.92
CA ASN A 484 13.18 16.66 -7.30
C ASN A 484 13.71 18.09 -7.46
N CYS A 485 14.85 18.34 -6.83
CA CYS A 485 15.43 19.67 -6.67
C CYS A 485 16.96 19.60 -6.82
N HIS A 486 17.55 20.62 -7.45
CA HIS A 486 18.98 20.84 -7.33
C HIS A 486 19.32 21.53 -6.01
N GLY A 487 20.31 21.02 -5.29
CA GLY A 487 20.83 21.60 -4.05
C GLY A 487 20.29 20.94 -2.77
N SER A 488 20.99 21.18 -1.66
CA SER A 488 20.66 20.62 -0.35
C SER A 488 19.60 21.46 0.38
N GLY A 489 18.68 20.78 1.07
CA GLY A 489 17.72 21.41 1.98
C GLY A 489 16.41 21.90 1.37
N LEU A 490 16.22 21.77 0.04
CA LEU A 490 14.93 22.06 -0.59
C LEU A 490 14.02 20.84 -0.53
N THR A 491 12.80 21.02 -0.02
CA THR A 491 11.75 19.99 0.04
C THR A 491 10.84 19.99 -1.18
N PHE A 492 10.75 21.13 -1.87
CA PHE A 492 10.05 21.30 -3.14
C PHE A 492 10.67 22.45 -3.94
N CYS A 493 10.67 22.29 -5.26
CA CYS A 493 11.03 23.23 -6.30
C CYS A 493 9.92 23.15 -7.35
#